data_AF-A0A2T1C4W7-F1
#
_entry.id   AF-A0A2T1C4W7-F1
#
_cell.length_a   1.000
_cell.length_b   1.000
_cell.length_c   1.000
_cell.angle_alpha   90.00
_cell.angle_beta   90.00
_cell.angle_gamma   90.00
#
_symmetry.space_group_name_H-M   'P 1'
#
loop_
_entity.id
_entity.type
_entity.pdbx_description
1 polymer ?
#
loop_
_entity_poly.entity_id
_entity_poly.type
_entity_poly.pdbx_seq_one_letter_code
_entity_poly.pdbx_strand_id
1 'polypeptide(L)'
;MAKKSKFIFAILLSSSLFISPSVRAEEQNTLLDVQPNNTPNLQKSLQVLSNAGAIEGSHIGYAAQPNPGYQPINRAFKEAVAQGDSINIIELKELMKQASPAGHLYLAALIQRLDKSEGDRLLTILQSDESIVTERSGCTVENRKVGEVAAELLKNGSLAIALP
;
A
#
# COMPACT_ATOMS: atom_id res chain seq x y z
N MET A 1 62.00 -24.63 -23.68
CA MET A 1 60.74 -23.88 -23.53
C MET A 1 61.00 -22.47 -24.07
N ALA A 2 60.56 -22.19 -25.31
CA ALA A 2 59.44 -21.28 -25.65
C ALA A 2 59.65 -19.83 -25.12
N LYS A 3 59.53 -18.75 -25.88
CA LYS A 3 59.34 -18.42 -27.31
C LYS A 3 59.45 -16.87 -27.35
N LYS A 4 60.08 -16.31 -28.40
CA LYS A 4 59.59 -15.20 -29.29
C LYS A 4 58.87 -13.99 -28.64
N SER A 5 58.96 -12.76 -29.10
CA SER A 5 59.63 -12.06 -30.20
C SER A 5 59.20 -10.60 -30.03
N LYS A 6 60.09 -9.64 -30.27
CA LYS A 6 59.72 -8.23 -30.50
C LYS A 6 58.87 -8.15 -31.77
N PHE A 7 57.90 -7.24 -31.84
CA PHE A 7 57.68 -6.40 -33.03
C PHE A 7 56.71 -5.26 -32.69
N ILE A 8 57.21 -4.05 -32.88
CA ILE A 8 56.50 -2.76 -32.81
C ILE A 8 55.78 -2.59 -34.16
N PHE A 9 54.51 -2.22 -34.15
CA PHE A 9 53.80 -1.78 -35.35
C PHE A 9 53.28 -0.36 -35.13
N ALA A 10 53.90 0.58 -35.83
CA ALA A 10 53.38 1.92 -36.06
C ALA A 10 52.42 1.86 -37.25
N ILE A 11 51.24 2.47 -37.14
CA ILE A 11 50.33 2.71 -38.27
C ILE A 11 50.13 4.20 -38.42
N LEU A 12 50.49 4.69 -39.61
CA LEU A 12 50.39 6.05 -40.10
C LEU A 12 49.00 6.34 -40.68
N LEU A 13 48.67 7.63 -40.66
CA LEU A 13 47.55 8.37 -41.26
C LEU A 13 46.99 7.82 -42.59
N SER A 14 45.67 7.93 -42.73
CA SER A 14 45.06 8.37 -44.00
C SER A 14 43.77 9.15 -43.74
N SER A 15 43.74 10.40 -44.21
CA SER A 15 42.58 11.28 -44.20
C SER A 15 41.63 10.98 -45.37
N SER A 16 40.32 11.15 -45.12
CA SER A 16 39.33 11.88 -45.96
C SER A 16 38.03 11.12 -46.25
N LEU A 17 36.96 11.92 -46.22
CA LEU A 17 35.64 11.81 -46.87
C LEU A 17 34.48 11.15 -46.11
N PHE A 18 33.65 12.05 -45.54
CA PHE A 18 32.19 12.09 -45.59
C PHE A 18 31.49 10.93 -46.34
N ILE A 19 30.56 10.26 -45.65
CA ILE A 19 29.16 10.03 -46.06
C ILE A 19 28.37 9.73 -44.78
N SER A 20 27.39 10.59 -44.47
CA SER A 20 26.32 10.27 -43.51
C SER A 20 25.32 9.33 -44.17
N PRO A 21 24.79 8.35 -43.43
CA PRO A 21 23.35 8.12 -43.47
C PRO A 21 22.74 8.05 -42.07
N SER A 22 21.68 8.82 -41.87
CA SER A 22 20.71 8.68 -40.78
C SER A 22 20.24 7.23 -40.65
N VAL A 23 20.57 6.58 -39.54
CA VAL A 23 19.97 5.32 -39.08
C VAL A 23 19.92 5.44 -37.54
N ARG A 24 18.78 5.86 -37.00
CA ARG A 24 17.67 5.02 -36.51
C ARG A 24 17.90 4.63 -35.04
N ALA A 25 17.13 5.32 -34.19
CA ALA A 25 16.70 4.91 -32.85
C ALA A 25 17.78 4.31 -31.94
N GLU A 26 18.43 5.17 -31.16
CA GLU A 26 18.94 4.76 -29.87
C GLU A 26 17.75 4.30 -29.02
N GLU A 27 17.70 2.98 -28.86
CA GLU A 27 16.94 2.24 -27.87
C GLU A 27 17.36 2.77 -26.49
N GLN A 28 16.66 3.80 -26.02
CA GLN A 28 16.65 4.18 -24.61
C GLN A 28 16.06 3.01 -23.84
N ASN A 29 16.96 2.11 -23.44
CA ASN A 29 16.77 1.11 -22.41
C ASN A 29 16.69 1.84 -21.07
N THR A 30 15.67 2.70 -20.93
CA THR A 30 15.17 3.13 -19.63
C THR A 30 14.54 1.89 -19.02
N LEU A 31 15.32 1.26 -18.15
CA LEU A 31 14.84 0.57 -16.97
C LEU A 31 13.57 1.29 -16.49
N LEU A 32 12.43 0.73 -16.86
CA LEU A 32 11.18 1.04 -16.21
C LEU A 32 11.40 0.62 -14.78
N ASP A 33 11.67 1.62 -13.95
CA ASP A 33 11.45 1.58 -12.53
C ASP A 33 10.08 0.93 -12.37
N VAL A 34 10.05 -0.33 -11.93
CA VAL A 34 8.83 -1.08 -11.64
C VAL A 34 8.29 -0.45 -10.35
N GLN A 35 7.78 0.77 -10.47
CA GLN A 35 6.83 1.32 -9.53
C GLN A 35 5.62 0.40 -9.59
N PRO A 36 5.21 -0.24 -8.49
CA PRO A 36 4.01 -1.05 -8.51
C PRO A 36 2.86 -0.18 -8.98
N ASN A 37 2.04 -0.77 -9.85
CA ASN A 37 1.01 -0.12 -10.65
C ASN A 37 -0.16 0.34 -9.76
N ASN A 38 0.09 1.18 -8.77
CA ASN A 38 -0.92 1.71 -7.89
C ASN A 38 -1.65 2.79 -8.69
N THR A 39 -2.84 2.44 -9.19
CA THR A 39 -3.71 3.44 -9.84
C THR A 39 -3.87 4.65 -8.92
N PRO A 40 -3.94 5.90 -9.43
CA PRO A 40 -4.01 7.10 -8.57
C PRO A 40 -5.13 7.05 -7.51
N ASN A 41 -6.17 6.26 -7.76
CA ASN A 41 -7.27 6.05 -6.81
C ASN A 41 -6.88 5.14 -5.64
N LEU A 42 -6.07 4.09 -5.87
CA LEU A 42 -5.58 3.20 -4.80
C LEU A 42 -4.72 3.96 -3.81
N GLN A 43 -3.73 4.73 -4.27
CA GLN A 43 -2.84 5.47 -3.35
C GLN A 43 -3.64 6.44 -2.48
N LYS A 44 -4.62 7.14 -3.07
CA LYS A 44 -5.52 8.01 -2.33
C LYS A 44 -6.34 7.24 -1.29
N SER A 45 -6.85 6.08 -1.65
CA SER A 45 -7.62 5.23 -0.73
C SER A 45 -6.77 4.70 0.41
N LEU A 46 -5.54 4.24 0.15
CA LEU A 46 -4.59 3.85 1.21
C LEU A 46 -4.25 5.02 2.14
N GLN A 47 -4.07 6.23 1.60
CA GLN A 47 -3.85 7.44 2.40
C GLN A 47 -5.06 7.76 3.29
N VAL A 48 -6.29 7.58 2.79
CA VAL A 48 -7.51 7.77 3.59
C VAL A 48 -7.57 6.76 4.73
N LEU A 49 -7.28 5.48 4.47
CA LEU A 49 -7.25 4.45 5.51
C LEU A 49 -6.17 4.72 6.55
N SER A 50 -4.94 5.01 6.11
CA SER A 50 -3.79 5.26 6.98
C SER A 50 -3.99 6.46 7.92
N ASN A 51 -4.73 7.48 7.47
CA ASN A 51 -4.97 8.70 8.24
C ASN A 51 -6.34 8.71 8.94
N ALA A 52 -7.06 7.59 8.98
CA ALA A 52 -8.37 7.54 9.60
C ALA A 52 -8.29 8.02 11.07
N GLY A 53 -9.18 8.93 11.48
CA GLY A 53 -9.18 9.44 12.86
C GLY A 53 -9.99 8.58 13.84
N ALA A 54 -10.85 7.70 13.32
CA ALA A 54 -11.80 6.92 14.08
C ALA A 54 -12.11 5.60 13.37
N ILE A 55 -12.56 4.61 14.14
CA ILE A 55 -13.27 3.45 13.59
C ILE A 55 -14.72 3.88 13.42
N GLU A 56 -15.21 3.75 12.19
CA GLU A 56 -16.59 4.08 11.86
C GLU A 56 -17.34 2.75 11.81
N GLY A 57 -18.41 2.62 12.59
CA GLY A 57 -19.23 1.44 12.83
C GLY A 57 -20.68 1.70 12.42
N SER A 58 -21.26 0.81 11.63
CA SER A 58 -22.66 0.81 11.14
C SER A 58 -23.04 2.00 10.26
N HIS A 59 -23.75 1.72 9.17
CA HIS A 59 -24.12 2.72 8.17
C HIS A 59 -25.28 3.64 8.64
N ILE A 60 -25.87 3.39 9.81
CA ILE A 60 -27.10 4.06 10.25
C ILE A 60 -26.73 5.27 11.12
N GLY A 61 -26.64 6.45 10.51
CA GLY A 61 -26.51 7.72 11.23
C GLY A 61 -27.85 8.23 11.81
N TYR A 62 -27.85 9.49 12.26
CA TYR A 62 -29.06 10.15 12.77
C TYR A 62 -30.19 10.14 11.72
N ALA A 63 -31.42 9.86 12.15
CA ALA A 63 -32.60 9.79 11.27
C ALA A 63 -32.46 8.83 10.07
N ALA A 64 -31.71 7.73 10.22
CA ALA A 64 -31.43 6.74 9.16
C ALA A 64 -30.70 7.31 7.93
N GLN A 65 -30.09 8.49 8.04
CA GLN A 65 -29.23 9.02 7.00
C GLN A 65 -27.79 8.48 7.17
N PRO A 66 -27.10 8.14 6.07
CA PRO A 66 -25.69 7.78 6.14
C PRO A 66 -24.88 8.96 6.68
N ASN A 67 -24.04 8.74 7.70
CA ASN A 67 -23.17 9.79 8.18
C ASN A 67 -22.11 10.11 7.09
N PRO A 68 -21.96 11.38 6.66
CA PRO A 68 -21.07 11.75 5.55
C PRO A 68 -19.60 11.43 5.82
N GLY A 69 -19.17 11.35 7.08
CA GLY A 69 -17.81 10.93 7.46
C GLY A 69 -17.50 9.46 7.20
N TYR A 70 -18.52 8.60 7.08
CA TYR A 70 -18.36 7.16 6.83
C TYR A 70 -18.01 6.86 5.38
N GLN A 71 -18.57 7.66 4.46
CA GLN A 71 -18.50 7.34 3.05
C GLN A 71 -17.07 7.32 2.49
N PRO A 72 -16.15 8.25 2.87
CA PRO A 72 -14.78 8.23 2.36
C PRO A 72 -14.01 6.98 2.80
N ILE A 73 -14.09 6.58 4.07
CA ILE A 73 -13.34 5.45 4.61
C ILE A 73 -13.88 4.12 4.06
N ASN A 74 -15.20 3.93 4.08
CA ASN A 74 -15.81 2.71 3.54
C ASN A 74 -15.58 2.57 2.04
N ARG A 75 -15.62 3.68 1.29
CA ARG A 75 -15.28 3.68 -0.13
C ARG A 75 -13.81 3.32 -0.33
N ALA A 76 -12.90 3.97 0.41
CA ALA A 76 -11.47 3.69 0.31
C ALA A 76 -11.14 2.23 0.61
N PHE A 77 -11.76 1.65 1.64
CA PHE A 77 -11.57 0.24 1.98
C PHE A 77 -12.06 -0.68 0.87
N LYS A 78 -13.28 -0.46 0.35
CA LYS A 78 -13.83 -1.25 -0.77
C LYS A 78 -12.99 -1.15 -2.03
N GLU A 79 -12.53 0.07 -2.36
CA GLU A 79 -11.67 0.30 -3.51
C GLU A 79 -10.33 -0.42 -3.37
N ALA A 80 -9.73 -0.39 -2.17
CA ALA A 80 -8.50 -1.12 -1.89
C ALA A 80 -8.71 -2.64 -1.97
N VAL A 81 -9.75 -3.19 -1.34
CA VAL A 81 -10.08 -4.62 -1.46
C VAL A 81 -10.30 -5.05 -2.92
N ALA A 82 -10.95 -4.21 -3.73
CA ALA A 82 -11.20 -4.50 -5.14
C ALA A 82 -9.92 -4.57 -6.00
N GLN A 83 -8.80 -4.00 -5.54
CA GLN A 83 -7.51 -4.15 -6.20
C GLN A 83 -6.91 -5.56 -5.99
N GLY A 84 -7.31 -6.27 -4.92
CA GLY A 84 -6.89 -7.64 -4.64
C GLY A 84 -5.37 -7.81 -4.65
N ASP A 85 -4.89 -8.81 -5.38
CA ASP A 85 -3.47 -9.20 -5.48
C ASP A 85 -2.55 -8.13 -6.08
N SER A 86 -3.10 -7.05 -6.64
CA SER A 86 -2.30 -5.94 -7.15
C SER A 86 -1.75 -5.03 -6.04
N ILE A 87 -2.27 -5.15 -4.81
CA ILE A 87 -1.72 -4.42 -3.66
C ILE A 87 -0.51 -5.15 -3.08
N ASN A 88 0.59 -4.43 -2.95
CA ASN A 88 1.79 -4.94 -2.30
C ASN A 88 1.67 -4.88 -0.77
N ILE A 89 1.62 -6.05 -0.12
CA ILE A 89 1.55 -6.17 1.35
C ILE A 89 2.74 -5.50 2.05
N ILE A 90 3.93 -5.49 1.43
CA ILE A 90 5.12 -4.82 2.00
C ILE A 90 4.86 -3.31 2.08
N GLU A 91 4.28 -2.71 1.03
CA GLU A 91 3.94 -1.28 1.04
C GLU A 91 2.89 -0.94 2.09
N LEU A 92 1.89 -1.80 2.27
CA LEU A 92 0.90 -1.62 3.35
C LEU A 92 1.56 -1.64 4.73
N LYS A 93 2.51 -2.54 4.96
CA LYS A 93 3.26 -2.61 6.23
C LYS A 93 4.17 -1.42 6.45
N GLU A 94 4.76 -0.86 5.39
CA GLU A 94 5.50 0.40 5.48
C GLU A 94 4.57 1.57 5.83
N LEU A 95 3.41 1.65 5.17
CA LEU A 95 2.40 2.66 5.46
C LEU A 95 1.90 2.59 6.91
N MET A 96 1.74 1.37 7.45
CA MET A 96 1.37 1.17 8.86
C MET A 96 2.33 1.86 9.83
N LYS A 97 3.62 1.99 9.53
CA LYS A 97 4.59 2.60 10.48
C LYS A 97 4.29 4.06 10.83
N GLN A 98 3.52 4.74 9.99
CA GLN A 98 3.16 6.16 10.15
C GLN A 98 1.64 6.36 10.28
N ALA A 99 0.88 5.27 10.32
CA ALA A 99 -0.57 5.35 10.36
C ALA A 99 -1.06 5.81 11.75
N SER A 100 -2.26 6.36 11.77
CA SER A 100 -2.95 6.64 13.03
C SER A 100 -3.36 5.33 13.74
N PRO A 101 -3.78 5.39 15.01
CA PRO A 101 -4.33 4.21 15.71
C PRO A 101 -5.47 3.52 14.96
N ALA A 102 -6.42 4.27 14.38
CA ALA A 102 -7.47 3.69 13.55
C ALA A 102 -6.92 3.18 12.20
N GLY A 103 -5.93 3.87 11.64
CA GLY A 103 -5.26 3.46 10.41
C GLY A 103 -4.53 2.13 10.54
N HIS A 104 -3.88 1.84 11.68
CA HIS A 104 -3.33 0.52 11.97
C HIS A 104 -4.39 -0.57 11.86
N LEU A 105 -5.57 -0.35 12.44
CA LEU A 105 -6.69 -1.31 12.41
C LEU A 105 -7.24 -1.50 10.98
N TYR A 106 -7.46 -0.41 10.23
CA TYR A 106 -7.92 -0.52 8.84
C TYR A 106 -6.91 -1.21 7.93
N LEU A 107 -5.62 -0.87 8.04
CA LEU A 107 -4.58 -1.50 7.21
C LEU A 107 -4.38 -2.97 7.60
N ALA A 108 -4.40 -3.32 8.89
CA ALA A 108 -4.35 -4.71 9.33
C ALA A 108 -5.57 -5.51 8.84
N ALA A 109 -6.78 -4.92 8.88
CA ALA A 109 -7.98 -5.55 8.34
C ALA A 109 -7.94 -5.69 6.80
N LEU A 110 -7.38 -4.71 6.09
CA LEU A 110 -7.17 -4.79 4.64
C LEU A 110 -6.19 -5.93 4.32
N ILE A 111 -5.05 -6.00 5.02
CA ILE A 111 -4.09 -7.10 4.87
C ILE A 111 -4.77 -8.43 5.18
N GLN A 112 -5.60 -8.53 6.23
CA GLN A 112 -6.34 -9.76 6.56
C GLN A 112 -7.30 -10.21 5.43
N ARG A 113 -7.86 -9.28 4.65
CA ARG A 113 -8.69 -9.62 3.48
C ARG A 113 -7.87 -10.10 2.28
N LEU A 114 -6.63 -9.65 2.13
CA LEU A 114 -5.72 -10.01 1.03
C LEU A 114 -4.91 -11.28 1.35
N ASP A 115 -4.39 -11.35 2.57
CA ASP A 115 -3.65 -12.46 3.18
C ASP A 115 -4.10 -12.63 4.63
N LYS A 116 -4.95 -13.64 4.84
CA LYS A 116 -5.53 -13.94 6.14
C LYS A 116 -4.47 -14.18 7.21
N SER A 117 -3.40 -14.89 6.87
CA SER A 117 -2.37 -15.28 7.83
C SER A 117 -1.56 -14.08 8.29
N GLU A 118 -1.11 -13.24 7.35
CA GLU A 118 -0.35 -12.03 7.69
C GLU A 118 -1.21 -11.01 8.42
N GLY A 119 -2.48 -10.85 8.03
CA GLY A 119 -3.41 -9.98 8.73
C GLY A 119 -3.68 -10.42 10.17
N ASP A 120 -3.90 -11.71 10.40
CA ASP A 120 -4.06 -12.26 11.76
C ASP A 120 -2.81 -12.02 12.62
N ARG A 121 -1.62 -12.20 12.03
CA ARG A 121 -0.35 -11.92 12.72
C ARG A 121 -0.26 -10.45 13.14
N LEU A 122 -0.61 -9.52 12.26
CA LEU A 122 -0.58 -8.08 12.54
C LEU A 122 -1.62 -7.70 13.59
N LEU A 123 -2.85 -8.21 13.50
CA LEU A 123 -3.88 -7.98 14.51
C LEU A 123 -3.47 -8.53 15.87
N THR A 124 -2.80 -9.69 15.92
CA THR A 124 -2.27 -10.26 17.17
C THR A 124 -1.24 -9.34 17.81
N ILE A 125 -0.35 -8.72 17.01
CA ILE A 125 0.61 -7.73 17.51
C ILE A 125 -0.13 -6.52 18.10
N LEU A 126 -1.16 -6.03 17.40
CA LEU A 126 -1.96 -4.88 17.83
C LEU A 126 -2.75 -5.13 19.12
N GLN A 127 -2.98 -6.38 19.55
CA GLN A 127 -3.63 -6.67 20.83
C GLN A 127 -2.92 -6.07 22.05
N SER A 128 -1.62 -5.78 21.91
CA SER A 128 -0.82 -5.13 22.96
C SER A 128 -0.80 -3.60 22.88
N ASP A 129 -1.40 -3.00 21.84
CA ASP A 129 -1.40 -1.55 21.64
C ASP A 129 -2.44 -0.87 22.54
N GLU A 130 -1.95 -0.01 23.45
CA GLU A 130 -2.77 0.74 24.41
C GLU A 130 -3.25 2.09 23.88
N SER A 131 -2.89 2.45 22.64
CA SER A 131 -3.36 3.68 22.01
C SER A 131 -4.88 3.71 21.98
N ILE A 132 -5.44 4.91 22.19
CA ILE A 132 -6.88 5.10 22.17
C ILE A 132 -7.33 5.38 20.75
N VAL A 133 -8.42 4.72 20.36
CA VAL A 133 -9.16 4.98 19.13
C VAL A 133 -10.60 5.33 19.48
N THR A 134 -11.14 6.34 18.81
CA THR A 134 -12.57 6.62 18.88
C THR A 134 -13.30 5.69 17.93
N GLU A 135 -14.27 4.95 18.45
CA GLU A 135 -15.24 4.20 17.68
C GLU A 135 -16.57 4.96 17.65
N ARG A 136 -17.16 5.06 16.47
CA ARG A 136 -18.47 5.68 16.26
C ARG A 136 -19.39 4.60 15.75
N SER A 137 -20.51 4.34 16.41
CA SER A 137 -21.50 3.38 15.94
C SER A 137 -22.89 3.96 15.99
N GLY A 138 -23.39 4.41 14.84
CA GLY A 138 -24.64 5.16 14.74
C GLY A 138 -24.65 6.42 15.63
N CYS A 139 -25.41 6.39 16.73
CA CYS A 139 -25.46 7.50 17.70
C CYS A 139 -24.47 7.34 18.86
N THR A 140 -23.78 6.21 18.96
CA THR A 140 -22.80 5.93 20.01
C THR A 140 -21.43 6.42 19.57
N VAL A 141 -20.71 7.07 20.48
CA VAL A 141 -19.30 7.39 20.31
C VAL A 141 -18.59 6.91 21.57
N GLU A 142 -17.61 6.05 21.41
CA GLU A 142 -16.84 5.46 22.50
C GLU A 142 -15.35 5.53 22.22
N ASN A 143 -14.55 5.53 23.29
CA ASN A 143 -13.10 5.46 23.20
C ASN A 143 -12.68 4.07 23.65
N ARG A 144 -11.91 3.38 22.81
CA ARG A 144 -11.46 2.01 23.04
C ARG A 144 -9.96 1.91 22.83
N LYS A 145 -9.33 0.88 23.40
CA LYS A 145 -7.92 0.59 23.06
C LYS A 145 -7.85 -0.07 21.69
N VAL A 146 -6.80 0.23 20.93
CA VAL A 146 -6.50 -0.48 19.67
C VAL A 146 -6.48 -1.99 19.89
N GLY A 147 -5.88 -2.46 20.99
CA GLY A 147 -5.81 -3.88 21.28
C GLY A 147 -7.17 -4.56 21.53
N GLU A 148 -8.15 -3.85 22.07
CA GLU A 148 -9.51 -4.36 22.25
C GLU A 148 -10.18 -4.58 20.89
N VAL A 149 -10.08 -3.59 19.99
CA VAL A 149 -10.66 -3.68 18.64
C VAL A 149 -9.94 -4.75 17.81
N ALA A 150 -8.62 -4.87 17.94
CA ALA A 150 -7.84 -5.91 17.26
C ALA A 150 -8.24 -7.33 17.70
N ALA A 151 -8.53 -7.52 19.00
CA ALA A 151 -9.01 -8.80 19.51
C ALA A 151 -10.40 -9.17 18.94
N GLU A 152 -11.29 -8.21 18.78
CA GLU A 152 -12.60 -8.42 18.14
C GLU A 152 -12.48 -8.75 16.66
N LEU A 153 -11.57 -8.09 15.95
CA LEU A 153 -11.26 -8.36 14.55
C LEU A 153 -10.78 -9.80 14.33
N LEU A 154 -9.91 -10.30 15.20
CA LEU A 154 -9.44 -11.69 15.16
C LEU A 154 -10.57 -12.70 15.37
N LYS A 155 -11.50 -12.39 16.29
CA LYS A 155 -12.61 -13.28 16.62
C LYS A 155 -13.67 -13.33 15.51
N ASN A 156 -13.97 -12.18 14.91
CA ASN A 156 -15.12 -12.03 14.00
C ASN A 156 -14.71 -12.04 12.52
N GLY A 157 -13.42 -11.91 12.19
CA GLY A 157 -12.90 -11.93 10.81
C GLY A 157 -13.19 -10.68 9.99
N SER A 158 -13.80 -9.66 10.60
CA SER A 158 -14.01 -8.34 10.03
C SER A 158 -14.30 -7.35 11.16
N LEU A 159 -14.21 -6.05 10.86
CA LEU A 159 -14.83 -5.04 11.72
C LEU A 159 -16.32 -5.39 11.72
N ALA A 160 -16.77 -6.14 12.73
CA ALA A 160 -18.12 -6.70 12.86
C ALA A 160 -19.21 -5.63 12.91
N ILE A 161 -18.83 -4.37 12.75
CA ILE A 161 -19.67 -3.20 12.83
C ILE A 161 -19.69 -2.45 11.48
N ALA A 162 -18.78 -2.58 10.50
CA ALA A 162 -18.76 -1.57 9.42
C ALA A 162 -18.34 -1.88 7.99
N LEU A 163 -17.84 -3.07 7.66
CA LEU A 163 -17.40 -3.33 6.29
C LEU A 163 -18.11 -4.57 5.75
N PRO A 164 -19.07 -4.41 4.80
CA PRO A 164 -19.81 -5.54 4.24
C PRO A 164 -18.88 -6.55 3.56
#